data_AF-A0A2G2ICJ8-F1
#
_entry.id   AF-A0A2G2ICJ8-F1
#
_cell.length_a   1.000
_cell.length_b   1.000
_cell.length_c   1.000
_cell.angle_alpha   90.00
_cell.angle_beta   90.00
_cell.angle_gamma   90.00
#
_symmetry.space_group_name_H-M   'P 1'
#
loop_
_entity.id
_entity.type
_entity.pdbx_description
1 polymer ?
#
loop_
_entity_poly.entity_id
_entity_poly.type
_entity_poly.pdbx_seq_one_letter_code
_entity_poly.pdbx_strand_id
1 'polypeptide(L)'
;MRIKITAPGIYDGHGAEIPVGREMTVSSEPTGWAGRYEIIGETEGKTFVTNPDRKARLKELAEGLSDDDFTNDGSPDLRCINALLEDGEKKFTSAERDALWSAE
;
A
#
# COMPACT_ATOMS: atom_id res chain seq x y z
N MET A 1 -3.98 -8.36 -3.65
CA MET A 1 -3.65 -9.57 -2.85
C MET A 1 -2.48 -10.32 -3.46
N ARG A 2 -1.72 -11.07 -2.66
CA ARG A 2 -0.62 -11.95 -3.09
C ARG A 2 -1.03 -13.39 -2.85
N ILE A 3 -0.98 -14.16 -3.92
CA ILE A 3 -1.37 -15.56 -3.93
C ILE A 3 -0.18 -16.43 -4.33
N LYS A 4 -0.15 -17.64 -3.81
CA LYS A 4 0.78 -18.69 -4.18
C LYS A 4 0.01 -19.80 -4.84
N ILE A 5 0.46 -20.25 -6.00
CA ILE A 5 -0.19 -21.35 -6.70
C ILE A 5 0.11 -22.66 -5.97
N THR A 6 -0.92 -23.44 -5.64
CA THR A 6 -0.80 -24.72 -4.93
C THR A 6 -1.18 -25.91 -5.81
N ALA A 7 -1.86 -25.68 -6.93
CA ALA A 7 -2.22 -26.70 -7.91
C ALA A 7 -1.91 -26.27 -9.36
N PRO A 8 -1.50 -27.21 -10.23
CA PRO A 8 -1.25 -26.92 -11.66
C PRO A 8 -2.56 -26.69 -12.43
N GLY A 9 -2.45 -26.31 -13.71
CA GLY A 9 -3.62 -26.02 -14.56
C GLY A 9 -4.17 -24.61 -14.42
N ILE A 10 -3.34 -23.67 -13.96
CA ILE A 10 -3.60 -22.23 -14.01
C ILE A 10 -2.77 -21.64 -15.14
N TYR A 11 -3.39 -20.81 -15.98
CA TYR A 11 -2.73 -20.14 -17.09
C TYR A 11 -2.79 -18.63 -16.89
N ASP A 12 -1.71 -17.93 -17.23
CA ASP A 12 -1.67 -16.47 -17.20
C ASP A 12 -2.38 -15.86 -18.43
N GLY A 13 -2.50 -14.53 -18.47
CA GLY A 13 -3.15 -13.81 -19.57
C GLY A 13 -2.47 -13.97 -20.94
N HIS A 14 -1.24 -14.47 -20.98
CA HIS A 14 -0.51 -14.83 -22.20
C HIS A 14 -0.66 -16.30 -22.59
N GLY A 15 -1.41 -17.10 -21.83
CA GLY A 15 -1.63 -18.52 -22.08
C GLY A 15 -0.47 -19.43 -21.65
N ALA A 16 0.50 -18.93 -20.87
CA ALA A 16 1.53 -19.76 -20.28
C ALA A 16 1.05 -20.34 -18.94
N GLU A 17 1.41 -21.60 -18.67
CA GLU A 17 1.07 -22.25 -17.41
C GLU A 17 1.88 -21.64 -16.25
N ILE A 18 1.18 -21.36 -15.15
CA ILE A 18 1.78 -20.84 -13.93
C ILE A 18 2.23 -22.02 -13.05
N PRO A 19 3.53 -22.13 -12.71
CA PRO A 19 4.03 -23.27 -11.96
C PRO A 19 3.55 -23.24 -10.49
N VAL A 20 3.33 -24.42 -9.92
CA VAL A 20 3.03 -24.58 -8.48
C VAL A 20 4.19 -24.03 -7.66
N GLY A 21 3.87 -23.30 -6.59
CA GLY A 21 4.82 -22.58 -5.75
C GLY A 21 5.15 -21.17 -6.23
N ARG A 22 4.68 -20.76 -7.42
CA ARG A 22 4.82 -19.38 -7.91
C ARG A 22 3.98 -18.43 -7.07
N GLU A 23 4.62 -17.36 -6.61
CA GLU A 23 3.95 -16.23 -5.96
C GLU A 23 3.62 -15.16 -7.00
N MET A 24 2.41 -14.61 -6.93
CA MET A 24 2.01 -13.51 -7.80
C MET A 24 1.00 -12.59 -7.11
N THR A 25 1.02 -11.31 -7.51
CA THR A 25 0.07 -10.32 -7.01
C THR A 25 -1.09 -10.21 -7.99
N VAL A 26 -2.31 -10.42 -7.50
CA VAL A 26 -3.55 -10.26 -8.27
C VAL A 26 -4.39 -9.10 -7.71
N SER A 27 -5.05 -8.38 -8.61
CA SER A 27 -5.85 -7.20 -8.27
C SER A 27 -7.23 -7.55 -7.72
N SER A 28 -7.78 -8.71 -8.06
CA SER A 28 -9.08 -9.18 -7.57
C SER A 28 -9.07 -10.71 -7.45
N GLU A 29 -10.00 -11.25 -6.67
CA GLU A 29 -9.99 -12.67 -6.30
C GLU A 29 -10.27 -13.50 -7.56
N PRO A 30 -9.32 -14.34 -8.01
CA PRO A 30 -9.51 -15.10 -9.23
C PRO A 30 -10.44 -16.27 -8.93
N THR A 31 -11.76 -16.04 -9.02
CA THR A 31 -12.80 -17.06 -8.74
C THR A 31 -12.61 -18.32 -9.59
N GLY A 32 -12.05 -18.20 -10.80
CA GLY A 32 -11.73 -19.33 -11.68
C GLY A 32 -10.59 -20.22 -11.18
N TRP A 33 -9.85 -19.80 -10.16
CA TRP A 33 -8.74 -20.53 -9.55
C TRP A 33 -9.05 -20.99 -8.12
N ALA A 34 -10.32 -20.87 -7.68
CA ALA A 34 -10.74 -21.28 -6.35
C ALA A 34 -10.27 -22.72 -6.04
N GLY A 35 -9.58 -22.89 -4.91
CA GLY A 35 -9.00 -24.17 -4.49
C GLY A 35 -7.67 -24.55 -5.18
N ARG A 36 -7.10 -23.70 -6.05
CA ARG A 36 -5.81 -23.91 -6.73
C ARG A 36 -4.72 -22.91 -6.34
N TYR A 37 -5.04 -21.94 -5.50
CA TYR A 37 -4.09 -20.99 -4.92
C TYR A 37 -4.32 -20.86 -3.41
N GLU A 38 -3.29 -20.38 -2.73
CA GLU A 38 -3.29 -20.01 -1.33
C GLU A 38 -2.97 -18.52 -1.19
N ILE A 39 -3.71 -17.81 -0.36
CA ILE A 39 -3.44 -16.40 -0.08
C ILE A 39 -2.29 -16.36 0.92
N ILE A 40 -1.11 -15.99 0.44
CA ILE A 40 0.13 -15.92 1.24
C ILE A 40 0.43 -14.51 1.76
N GLY A 41 -0.37 -13.53 1.34
CA GLY A 41 -0.29 -12.18 1.87
C GLY A 41 -1.34 -11.30 1.24
N GLU A 42 -2.02 -10.48 2.01
CA GLU A 42 -2.87 -9.44 1.46
C GLU A 42 -1.95 -8.32 0.98
N THR A 43 -1.44 -8.38 -0.26
CA THR A 43 -0.88 -7.17 -0.87
C THR A 43 -2.03 -6.22 -1.07
N GLU A 44 -2.18 -5.35 -0.08
CA GLU A 44 -2.92 -4.10 -0.05
C GLU A 44 -2.58 -3.33 -1.33
N GLY A 45 -3.42 -3.52 -2.33
CA GLY A 45 -3.17 -3.17 -3.71
C GLY A 45 -4.31 -2.34 -4.25
N LYS A 46 -4.41 -1.10 -3.76
CA LYS A 46 -5.18 0.03 -4.31
C LYS A 46 -6.69 0.02 -4.05
N THR A 47 -7.06 0.53 -2.88
CA THR A 47 -8.08 1.59 -2.82
C THR A 47 -7.42 2.88 -2.35
N PHE A 48 -7.76 3.96 -3.06
CA PHE A 48 -7.38 5.34 -2.80
C PHE A 48 -7.69 5.76 -1.34
N VAL A 49 -6.77 6.53 -0.73
CA VAL A 49 -7.05 7.51 0.35
C VAL A 49 -8.09 7.06 1.40
N THR A 50 -7.76 6.11 2.29
CA THR A 50 -8.41 5.93 3.62
C THR A 50 -7.89 4.71 4.40
N ASN A 51 -6.66 4.25 4.17
CA ASN A 51 -6.13 3.20 5.05
C ASN A 51 -5.80 3.82 6.42
N PRO A 52 -6.47 3.43 7.54
CA PRO A 52 -6.21 4.00 8.86
C PRO A 52 -4.74 3.84 9.26
N ASP A 53 -4.09 2.76 8.83
CA ASP A 53 -2.66 2.52 9.06
C ASP A 53 -1.77 3.58 8.39
N ARG A 54 -2.05 3.92 7.13
CA ARG A 54 -1.29 4.94 6.40
C ARG A 54 -1.51 6.34 6.96
N LYS A 55 -2.72 6.63 7.43
CA LYS A 55 -3.02 7.88 8.15
C LYS A 55 -2.30 7.92 9.51
N ALA A 56 -2.32 6.81 10.25
CA ALA A 56 -1.63 6.68 11.53
C ALA A 56 -0.12 6.85 11.36
N ARG A 57 0.49 6.24 10.34
CA ARG A 57 1.90 6.40 10.01
C ARG A 57 2.27 7.84 9.67
N LEU A 58 1.45 8.54 8.89
CA LEU A 58 1.68 9.96 8.61
C LEU A 58 1.62 10.81 9.88
N LYS A 59 0.67 10.51 10.78
CA LYS A 59 0.53 11.20 12.07
C LYS A 59 1.70 10.91 13.01
N GLU A 60 2.13 9.65 13.09
CA GLU A 60 3.30 9.23 13.88
C GLU A 60 4.57 9.95 13.43
N LEU A 61 4.81 10.02 12.12
CA LEU A 61 5.95 10.77 11.59
C LEU A 61 5.83 12.27 11.89
N ALA A 62 4.62 12.82 11.84
CA ALA A 62 4.38 14.22 12.18
C ALA A 62 4.56 14.51 13.68
N GLU A 63 4.25 13.56 14.57
CA GLU A 63 4.52 13.70 16.02
C GLU A 63 6.02 13.71 16.34
N GLY A 64 6.87 13.18 15.44
CA GLY A 64 8.32 13.25 15.54
C GLY A 64 8.96 14.53 14.99
N LEU A 65 8.18 15.42 14.37
CA LEU A 65 8.65 16.69 13.80
C LEU A 65 8.58 17.83 14.83
N SER A 66 9.44 18.83 14.68
CA SER A 66 9.34 20.06 15.48
C SER A 66 8.26 20.97 14.91
N ASP A 67 7.77 21.92 15.71
CA ASP A 67 6.82 22.94 15.26
C ASP A 67 7.31 23.77 14.05
N ASP A 68 8.62 23.97 13.91
CA ASP A 68 9.25 24.65 12.76
C ASP A 68 9.13 23.84 11.44
N ASP A 69 8.87 22.52 11.52
CA ASP A 69 8.68 21.64 10.37
C ASP A 69 7.21 21.58 9.90
N PHE A 70 6.33 22.39 10.50
CA PHE A 70 4.94 22.53 10.07
C PHE A 70 4.79 23.74 9.14
N THR A 71 3.89 23.59 8.17
CA THR A 71 3.50 24.68 7.30
C THR A 71 2.63 25.70 8.05
N ASN A 72 2.48 26.91 7.52
CA ASN A 72 1.65 27.97 8.11
C ASN A 72 0.17 27.55 8.31
N ASP A 73 -0.28 26.52 7.60
CA ASP A 73 -1.62 25.95 7.70
C ASP A 73 -1.77 24.98 8.90
N GLY A 74 -0.69 24.74 9.66
CA GLY A 74 -0.68 23.79 10.78
C GLY A 74 -0.55 22.33 10.33
N SER A 75 -0.37 22.07 9.03
CA SER A 75 -0.10 20.74 8.49
C SER A 75 1.40 20.49 8.30
N PRO A 76 1.92 19.27 8.51
CA PRO A 76 3.36 18.99 8.45
C PRO A 76 3.94 19.19 7.04
N ASP A 77 5.18 19.69 6.92
CA ASP A 77 5.85 19.79 5.61
C ASP A 77 6.21 18.39 5.09
N LEU A 78 5.70 18.07 3.89
CA LEU A 78 5.91 16.76 3.27
C LEU A 78 7.37 16.49 2.96
N ARG A 79 8.22 17.52 2.81
CA ARG A 79 9.66 17.32 2.60
C ARG A 79 10.29 16.76 3.86
N CYS A 80 9.92 17.28 5.04
CA CYS A 80 10.41 16.78 6.32
C CYS A 80 9.86 15.38 6.60
N ILE A 81 8.56 15.15 6.42
CA ILE A 81 7.94 13.82 6.54
C ILE A 81 8.61 12.79 5.63
N ASN A 82 8.76 13.11 4.33
CA ASN A 82 9.32 12.17 3.37
C ASN A 82 10.83 11.96 3.53
N ALA A 83 11.52 12.83 4.26
CA ALA A 83 12.92 12.65 4.64
C ALA A 83 13.10 11.66 5.80
N LEU A 84 12.04 11.43 6.60
CA LEU A 84 12.02 10.44 7.69
C LEU A 84 11.66 9.02 7.21
N LEU A 85 11.25 8.87 5.94
CA LEU A 85 10.91 7.58 5.34
C LEU A 85 12.17 6.76 5.01
N GLU A 86 12.08 5.44 5.17
CA GLU A 86 13.13 4.51 4.76
C GLU A 86 13.26 4.45 3.21
N ASP A 87 14.46 4.12 2.73
CA ASP A 87 14.72 4.01 1.29
C ASP A 87 13.85 2.91 0.67
N GLY A 88 13.01 3.29 -0.29
CA GLY A 88 12.02 2.41 -0.92
C GLY A 88 10.58 2.58 -0.39
N GLU A 89 10.36 3.33 0.69
CA GLU A 89 9.00 3.66 1.13
C GLU A 89 8.32 4.66 0.19
N LYS A 90 7.01 4.46 -0.02
CA LYS A 90 6.22 5.33 -0.88
C LYS A 90 5.96 6.67 -0.17
N LYS A 91 6.62 7.72 -0.68
CA LYS A 91 6.43 9.12 -0.28
C LYS A 91 4.95 9.49 -0.13
N PHE A 92 4.66 10.21 0.94
CA PHE A 92 3.37 10.85 1.18
C PHE A 92 3.16 12.02 0.23
N THR A 93 1.93 12.14 -0.22
CA THR A 93 1.46 13.19 -1.12
C THR A 93 0.69 14.27 -0.36
N SER A 94 0.57 15.45 -0.97
CA SER A 94 -0.23 16.53 -0.39
C SER A 94 -1.68 16.13 -0.19
N ALA A 95 -2.26 15.31 -1.06
CA ALA A 95 -3.62 14.81 -0.88
C ALA A 95 -3.76 13.94 0.38
N GLU A 96 -2.75 13.17 0.76
CA GLU A 96 -2.80 12.31 1.96
C GLU A 96 -2.68 13.12 3.25
N ARG A 97 -1.81 14.13 3.26
CA ARG A 97 -1.69 15.08 4.38
C ARG A 97 -2.95 15.94 4.49
N ASP A 98 -3.40 16.50 3.38
CA ASP A 98 -4.58 17.35 3.34
C ASP A 98 -5.85 16.59 3.75
N ALA A 99 -5.99 15.32 3.38
CA ALA A 99 -7.08 14.46 3.86
C ALA A 99 -7.04 14.13 5.38
N LEU A 100 -6.00 14.54 6.10
CA LEU A 100 -5.83 14.37 7.54
C LEU A 100 -5.92 15.69 8.30
N TRP A 101 -5.33 16.76 7.76
CA TRP A 101 -5.25 18.08 8.38
C TRP A 101 -6.22 19.12 7.78
N SER A 102 -6.73 18.90 6.57
CA SER A 102 -7.74 19.75 5.90
C SER A 102 -9.15 19.16 5.99
N ALA A 103 -9.33 18.10 6.79
CA ALA A 103 -10.65 17.58 7.11
C ALA A 103 -11.32 18.43 8.21
N GLU A 104 -11.57 19.71 7.92
CA GLU A 104 -12.43 20.61 8.72
C GLU A 104 -13.48 21.29 7.84
#